data_AF-A0A2H9RFA6-F1
#
_entry.id   AF-A0A2H9RFA6-F1
#
_cell.length_a   1.000
_cell.length_b   1.000
_cell.length_c   1.000
_cell.angle_alpha   90.00
_cell.angle_beta   90.00
_cell.angle_gamma   90.00
#
_symmetry.space_group_name_H-M   'P 1'
#
loop_
_entity.id
_entity.type
_entity.pdbx_description
1 polymer ?
#
loop_
_entity_poly.entity_id
_entity_poly.type
_entity_poly.pdbx_seq_one_letter_code
_entity_poly.pdbx_strand_id
1 'polypeptide(L)' 'IPVKWAVARMGKMKNVLRLPLTPLSSAAQPQVEAAMRQAGVI' A
#
# COMPACT_ATOMS: atom_id res chain seq x y z
N ILE A 1 -2.79 4.28 4.69
CA ILE A 1 -3.78 3.18 4.70
C ILE A 1 -3.33 2.03 3.78
N PRO A 2 -3.59 0.76 4.13
CA PRO A 2 -3.05 -0.40 3.39
C PRO A 2 -3.47 -0.48 1.92
N VAL A 3 -4.78 -0.41 1.63
CA VAL A 3 -5.31 -0.56 0.26
C VAL A 3 -4.71 0.47 -0.70
N LYS A 4 -4.62 1.72 -0.26
CA LYS A 4 -4.12 2.80 -1.10
C LYS A 4 -2.61 2.69 -1.36
N TRP A 5 -1.86 2.23 -0.37
CA TRP A 5 -0.45 1.93 -0.54
C TRP A 5 -0.26 0.76 -1.52
N ALA A 6 -1.05 -0.31 -1.41
CA ALA A 6 -0.96 -1.49 -2.28
C ALA A 6 -1.22 -1.14 -3.76
N VAL A 7 -2.31 -0.42 -4.06
CA VAL A 7 -2.65 -0.05 -5.44
C VAL A 7 -1.65 0.96 -6.02
N ALA A 8 -1.01 1.79 -5.18
CA ALA A 8 0.11 2.62 -5.61
C ALA A 8 1.38 1.80 -5.89
N ARG A 9 1.68 0.78 -5.07
CA ARG A 9 2.81 -0.16 -5.27
C ARG A 9 2.68 -0.95 -6.58
N MET A 10 1.45 -1.22 -7.02
CA MET A 10 1.12 -1.82 -8.32
C MET A 10 1.22 -0.84 -9.51
N GLY A 11 1.61 0.41 -9.28
CA GLY A 11 1.75 1.43 -10.33
C GLY A 11 0.42 1.93 -10.94
N LYS A 12 -0.72 1.66 -10.28
CA LYS A 12 -2.04 2.01 -10.81
C LYS A 12 -2.53 3.41 -10.40
N MET A 13 -1.90 4.03 -9.41
CA MET A 13 -2.20 5.40 -8.99
C MET A 13 -1.07 6.01 -8.14
N LYS A 14 -1.18 7.31 -7.85
CA LYS A 14 -0.30 8.00 -6.90
C LYS A 14 -0.73 7.75 -5.45
N ASN A 15 0.22 7.62 -4.52
CA ASN A 15 -0.04 7.43 -3.09
C ASN A 15 -0.33 8.76 -2.35
N VAL A 16 -1.33 9.53 -2.79
CA VAL A 16 -1.67 10.85 -2.20
C VAL A 16 -2.94 10.74 -1.36
N LEU A 17 -2.88 11.09 -0.06
CA LEU A 17 -4.03 11.05 0.85
C LEU A 17 -4.48 12.45 1.26
N ARG A 18 -5.77 12.59 1.56
CA ARG A 18 -6.33 13.79 2.20
C ARG A 18 -6.45 13.52 3.70
N LEU A 19 -6.20 14.55 4.49
CA LEU A 19 -6.41 14.50 5.93
C LEU A 19 -7.89 14.18 6.24
N PRO A 20 -8.17 13.44 7.33
CA PRO A 20 -7.24 13.03 8.40
C PRO A 20 -6.49 11.71 8.12
N LEU A 21 -6.58 11.14 6.91
CA LEU A 21 -5.93 9.87 6.60
C LEU A 21 -4.43 10.03 6.39
N THR A 22 -3.66 9.04 6.87
CA THR A 22 -2.20 9.00 6.78
C THR A 22 -1.71 7.87 5.87
N PRO A 23 -0.50 8.01 5.30
CA PRO A 23 0.18 6.92 4.59
C PRO A 23 0.34 5.66 5.47
N LEU A 24 0.56 4.51 4.84
CA LEU A 24 0.91 3.30 5.58
C LEU A 24 2.28 3.47 6.24
N SER A 25 2.38 3.17 7.54
CA SER A 25 3.64 3.23 8.30
C SER A 25 4.68 2.29 7.73
N SER A 26 5.95 2.69 7.71
CA SER A 26 7.06 1.88 7.17
C SER A 26 7.13 0.48 7.79
N ALA A 27 6.83 0.34 9.08
CA ALA A 27 6.82 -0.95 9.76
C ALA A 27 5.76 -1.94 9.24
N ALA A 28 4.65 -1.44 8.67
CA ALA A 28 3.56 -2.28 8.15
C ALA A 28 3.70 -2.58 6.65
N GLN A 29 4.60 -1.89 5.94
CA GLN A 29 4.81 -2.09 4.50
C GLN A 29 5.28 -3.52 4.16
N PRO A 30 6.26 -4.12 4.89
CA PRO A 30 6.70 -5.50 4.59
C PRO A 30 5.58 -6.53 4.70
N GLN A 31 4.69 -6.38 5.70
CA GLN A 31 3.56 -7.28 5.89
C GLN A 31 2.55 -7.17 4.74
N VAL A 32 2.26 -5.95 4.28
CA VAL A 32 1.36 -5.74 3.13
C VAL A 32 2.01 -6.23 1.84
N GLU A 33 3.31 -5.99 1.63
CA GLU A 33 4.02 -6.50 0.45
C GLU A 33 4.05 -8.02 0.40
N ALA A 34 4.29 -8.70 1.53
CA ALA A 34 4.24 -10.16 1.62
C ALA A 34 2.86 -10.70 1.22
N ALA A 35 1.78 -10.10 1.74
CA ALA A 35 0.42 -10.49 1.37
C ALA A 35 0.14 -10.26 -0.13
N MET A 36 0.63 -9.16 -0.70
CA MET A 36 0.49 -8.86 -2.12
C MET A 36 1.25 -9.86 -3.01
N ARG A 37 2.47 -10.27 -2.62
CA ARG A 37 3.22 -11.32 -3.33
C ARG A 37 2.53 -12.68 -3.26
N GLN A 38 2.00 -13.05 -2.09
CA GLN A 38 1.21 -14.28 -1.92
C GLN A 38 -0.05 -14.27 -2.79
N ALA A 39 -0.67 -13.11 -2.98
CA ALA A 39 -1.83 -12.93 -3.85
C ALA A 39 -1.47 -12.82 -5.35
N GLY A 40 -0.18 -12.77 -5.71
CA GLY A 40 0.28 -12.66 -7.10
C GLY A 40 -0.08 -11.33 -7.78
N VAL A 41 -0.32 -10.27 -7.01
CA VAL A 41 -0.69 -8.94 -7.55
C VAL A 41 0.49 -8.00 -7.75
N ILE A 42 1.67 -8.38 -7.25
CA ILE A 42 2.99 -7.76 -7.49
C ILE A 42 4.07 -8.81 -7.63
#